data_AF-A0A955W0V9-F1
#
_entry.id   AF-A0A955W0V9-F1
#
_cell.length_a   1.000
_cell.length_b   1.000
_cell.length_c   1.000
_cell.angle_alpha   90.00
_cell.angle_beta   90.00
_cell.angle_gamma   90.00
#
_symmetry.space_group_name_H-M   'P 1'
#
loop_
_entity.id
_entity.type
_entity.pdbx_description
1 polymer ?
#
loop_
_entity_poly.entity_id
_entity_poly.type
_entity_poly.pdbx_seq_one_letter_code
_entity_poly.pdbx_strand_id
1 'polypeptide(L)'
;SSSDCSGSAPSCDTSSHTCVACAGDNGTGGALACATSGAPYCTATGGCGKCTQNSDCAGGHAGAICNVATGACGDTCASDSDCAAGQWCEDVAGGSQTCQPKVTNGQAIPGGACDTTLGARACVSGVCDTGSNECGIGLGHSGCTADAQCLSGVCIASGVNAGTCQPCRADSDCSGGTPACDTATNACVQCTSSGDCSGSTPSCDTSSHTCVACAGDNGSGGAQACPSSTDPYCAPTGECTKCSTNSECATGTHPGPICNPASGACGAKCGVDADCAGGQWCDNPTAASGAGDCSPELSNGQPLPSQAPVNGACTSDSGARVCASGVCDPTGNVCGLAQGQPGCSDSAQCIAGVCITAGANAGKCEACAASTDCSGATPVCDTATNACVQCGSS
;
A
#
# COMPACT_ATOMS: atom_id res chain seq x y z
N SER A 1 33.40 -79.34 -18.27
CA SER A 1 33.23 -78.06 -17.53
C SER A 1 32.27 -77.16 -18.29
N SER A 2 31.80 -76.03 -17.72
CA SER A 2 30.93 -75.10 -18.46
C SER A 2 31.56 -74.54 -19.74
N SER A 3 32.90 -74.62 -19.88
CA SER A 3 33.62 -74.34 -21.14
C SER A 3 33.22 -75.23 -22.32
N ASP A 4 32.63 -76.40 -22.05
CA ASP A 4 32.25 -77.40 -23.06
C ASP A 4 30.77 -77.24 -23.49
N CYS A 5 30.06 -76.30 -22.87
CA CYS A 5 28.64 -76.01 -23.07
C CYS A 5 28.48 -74.73 -23.91
N SER A 6 27.45 -74.66 -24.76
CA SER A 6 27.22 -73.50 -25.66
C SER A 6 25.74 -73.31 -26.01
N GLY A 7 25.41 -72.18 -26.62
CA GLY A 7 24.04 -71.86 -27.04
C GLY A 7 23.10 -71.60 -25.86
N SER A 8 21.88 -72.13 -25.93
CA SER A 8 20.84 -71.99 -24.88
C SER A 8 21.06 -72.85 -23.64
N ALA A 9 22.15 -73.63 -23.60
CA ALA A 9 22.55 -74.43 -22.46
C ALA A 9 24.05 -74.20 -22.15
N PRO A 10 24.42 -73.03 -21.63
CA PRO A 10 25.82 -72.62 -21.45
C PRO A 10 26.45 -73.11 -20.13
N SER A 11 25.67 -73.64 -19.19
CA SER A 11 26.14 -74.00 -17.85
C SER A 11 26.21 -75.52 -17.68
N CYS A 12 27.30 -76.05 -17.14
CA CYS A 12 27.42 -77.48 -16.83
C CYS A 12 26.91 -77.74 -15.41
N ASP A 13 25.81 -78.48 -15.27
CA ASP A 13 25.35 -78.98 -13.97
C ASP A 13 26.21 -80.19 -13.59
N THR A 14 27.02 -80.04 -12.55
CA THR A 14 27.94 -81.07 -12.07
C THR A 14 27.25 -82.25 -11.40
N SER A 15 25.96 -82.10 -11.03
CA SER A 15 25.16 -83.16 -10.42
C SER A 15 24.59 -84.10 -11.47
N SER A 16 24.19 -83.57 -12.63
CA SER A 16 23.61 -84.33 -13.74
C SER A 16 24.60 -84.60 -14.88
N HIS A 17 25.76 -83.95 -14.88
CA HIS A 17 26.75 -83.97 -15.97
C HIS A 17 26.17 -83.54 -17.33
N THR A 18 25.18 -82.65 -17.34
CA THR A 18 24.55 -82.14 -18.57
C THR A 18 24.72 -80.63 -18.71
N CYS A 19 24.67 -80.14 -19.96
CA CYS A 19 24.59 -78.71 -20.23
C CYS A 19 23.14 -78.26 -20.03
N VAL A 20 22.94 -77.24 -19.20
CA VAL A 20 21.63 -76.69 -18.83
C VAL A 20 21.61 -75.17 -19.07
N ALA A 21 20.41 -74.60 -19.09
CA ALA A 21 20.21 -73.16 -19.12
C ALA A 21 20.93 -72.48 -17.95
N CYS A 22 21.44 -71.28 -18.17
CA CYS A 22 21.93 -70.45 -17.08
C CYS A 22 20.78 -70.13 -16.10
N ALA A 23 21.13 -69.95 -14.83
CA ALA A 23 20.18 -69.57 -13.77
C ALA A 23 20.67 -68.37 -12.96
N GLY A 24 21.55 -67.55 -13.54
CA GLY A 24 22.09 -66.35 -12.92
C GLY A 24 23.18 -65.67 -13.74
N ASP A 25 23.46 -64.42 -13.41
CA ASP A 25 24.49 -63.62 -14.07
C ASP A 25 25.89 -63.98 -13.57
N ASN A 26 26.89 -63.71 -14.39
CA ASN A 26 28.30 -63.90 -14.03
C ASN A 26 28.64 -63.12 -12.75
N GLY A 27 29.20 -63.80 -11.75
CA GLY A 27 29.58 -63.19 -10.47
C GLY A 27 28.51 -63.26 -9.36
N THR A 28 27.28 -63.71 -9.65
CA THR A 28 26.21 -63.86 -8.63
C THR A 28 26.40 -65.06 -7.68
N GLY A 29 27.44 -65.87 -7.88
CA GLY A 29 27.75 -67.02 -7.04
C GLY A 29 26.81 -68.22 -7.21
N GLY A 30 25.83 -68.15 -8.11
CA GLY A 30 24.95 -69.26 -8.44
C GLY A 30 25.68 -70.39 -9.18
N ALA A 31 25.39 -71.65 -8.84
CA ALA A 31 26.04 -72.83 -9.42
C ALA A 31 25.87 -72.95 -10.96
N LEU A 32 24.86 -72.28 -11.54
CA LEU A 32 24.56 -72.25 -12.97
C LEU A 32 24.69 -70.83 -13.58
N ALA A 33 25.43 -69.94 -12.93
CA ALA A 33 25.67 -68.59 -13.42
C ALA A 33 26.50 -68.58 -14.72
N CYS A 34 26.31 -67.55 -15.55
CA CYS A 34 27.13 -67.35 -16.74
C CYS A 34 28.63 -67.33 -16.42
N ALA A 35 29.44 -68.00 -17.23
CA ALA A 35 30.81 -68.36 -16.86
C ALA A 35 31.87 -67.28 -17.16
N THR A 36 31.59 -66.33 -18.05
CA THR A 36 32.60 -65.35 -18.51
C THR A 36 32.09 -63.92 -18.41
N SER A 37 33.03 -62.98 -18.21
CA SER A 37 32.75 -61.55 -18.27
C SER A 37 32.47 -61.03 -19.69
N GLY A 38 32.72 -61.83 -20.73
CA GLY A 38 32.39 -61.49 -22.12
C GLY A 38 30.91 -61.68 -22.47
N ALA A 39 30.22 -62.53 -21.72
CA ALA A 39 28.79 -62.80 -21.81
C ALA A 39 28.18 -62.95 -20.39
N PRO A 40 28.12 -61.86 -19.62
CA PRO A 40 27.83 -61.93 -18.19
C PRO A 40 26.32 -62.05 -17.86
N TYR A 41 25.43 -61.73 -18.80
CA TYR A 41 23.98 -61.70 -18.61
C TYR A 41 23.33 -63.02 -19.01
N CYS A 42 22.47 -63.58 -18.14
CA CYS A 42 21.68 -64.76 -18.45
C CYS A 42 20.36 -64.38 -19.15
N THR A 43 20.22 -64.71 -20.43
CA THR A 43 19.03 -64.35 -21.21
C THR A 43 17.79 -65.12 -20.74
N ALA A 44 16.60 -64.57 -21.02
CA ALA A 44 15.33 -65.28 -20.80
C ALA A 44 15.21 -66.63 -21.54
N THR A 45 16.05 -66.87 -22.56
CA THR A 45 16.13 -68.14 -23.30
C THR A 45 17.10 -69.14 -22.68
N GLY A 46 17.74 -68.81 -21.55
CA GLY A 46 18.68 -69.67 -20.83
C GLY A 46 20.12 -69.62 -21.36
N GLY A 47 20.43 -68.74 -22.32
CA GLY A 47 21.77 -68.54 -22.87
C GLY A 47 22.54 -67.43 -22.14
N CYS A 48 23.86 -67.39 -22.31
CA CYS A 48 24.69 -66.30 -21.80
C CYS A 48 24.98 -65.27 -22.90
N GLY A 49 24.78 -64.00 -22.62
CA GLY A 49 24.96 -62.90 -23.55
C GLY A 49 25.29 -61.59 -22.86
N LYS A 50 24.96 -60.47 -23.53
CA LYS A 50 25.05 -59.12 -22.97
C LYS A 50 23.65 -58.53 -22.91
N CYS A 51 23.35 -57.82 -21.83
CA CYS A 51 22.22 -56.91 -21.86
C CYS A 51 22.51 -55.77 -22.87
N THR A 52 21.45 -55.19 -23.43
CA THR A 52 21.51 -54.10 -24.41
C THR A 52 20.66 -52.91 -24.01
N GLN A 53 19.74 -53.09 -23.07
CA GLN A 53 18.81 -52.09 -22.54
C GLN A 53 18.34 -52.51 -21.14
N ASN A 54 17.86 -51.56 -20.33
CA ASN A 54 17.49 -51.83 -18.92
C ASN A 54 16.33 -52.83 -18.77
N SER A 55 15.45 -52.93 -19.76
CA SER A 55 14.39 -53.95 -19.78
C SER A 55 14.92 -55.38 -19.86
N ASP A 56 16.15 -55.58 -20.33
CA ASP A 56 16.80 -56.91 -20.31
C ASP A 56 17.12 -57.34 -18.88
N CYS A 57 17.30 -56.39 -17.97
CA CYS A 57 17.63 -56.61 -16.56
C CYS A 57 16.39 -56.64 -15.65
N ALA A 58 15.19 -56.58 -16.22
CA ALA A 58 13.94 -56.59 -15.48
C ALA A 58 13.66 -57.99 -14.89
N GLY A 59 14.01 -58.17 -13.61
CA GLY A 59 13.62 -59.33 -12.80
C GLY A 59 14.68 -60.41 -12.63
N GLY A 60 15.07 -60.69 -11.39
CA GLY A 60 15.94 -61.82 -11.02
C GLY A 60 17.43 -61.67 -11.33
N HIS A 61 17.84 -60.54 -11.91
CA HIS A 61 19.24 -60.19 -12.18
C HIS A 61 19.91 -59.49 -11.00
N ALA A 62 21.22 -59.28 -11.10
CA ALA A 62 22.01 -58.59 -10.06
C ALA A 62 21.64 -57.11 -9.85
N GLY A 63 20.82 -56.53 -10.74
CA GLY A 63 20.18 -55.22 -10.58
C GLY A 63 19.39 -54.85 -11.84
N ALA A 64 18.66 -53.73 -11.80
CA ALA A 64 17.71 -53.35 -12.85
C ALA A 64 18.32 -52.57 -14.04
N ILE A 65 19.59 -52.18 -13.94
CA ILE A 65 20.27 -51.34 -14.93
C ILE A 65 21.21 -52.20 -15.78
N CYS A 66 21.12 -52.04 -17.10
CA CYS A 66 22.05 -52.63 -18.03
C CYS A 66 23.25 -51.70 -18.22
N ASN A 67 24.43 -52.14 -17.78
CA ASN A 67 25.66 -51.49 -18.19
C ASN A 67 26.01 -51.95 -19.61
N VAL A 68 25.67 -51.15 -20.63
CA VAL A 68 25.90 -51.49 -22.04
C VAL A 68 27.39 -51.66 -22.41
N ALA A 69 28.31 -51.08 -21.64
CA ALA A 69 29.74 -51.22 -21.87
C ALA A 69 30.24 -52.62 -21.47
N THR A 70 29.80 -53.13 -20.30
CA THR A 70 30.17 -54.45 -19.81
C THR A 70 29.22 -55.55 -20.28
N GLY A 71 27.97 -55.21 -20.60
CA GLY A 71 26.88 -56.11 -20.92
C GLY A 71 26.25 -56.79 -19.70
N ALA A 72 26.53 -56.32 -18.48
CA ALA A 72 26.04 -56.90 -17.23
C ALA A 72 24.88 -56.10 -16.62
N CYS A 73 23.96 -56.80 -15.96
CA CYS A 73 22.91 -56.20 -15.15
C CYS A 73 23.43 -55.87 -13.75
N GLY A 74 23.08 -54.71 -13.21
CA GLY A 74 23.48 -54.25 -11.88
C GLY A 74 22.68 -53.02 -11.43
N ASP A 75 23.06 -52.41 -10.31
CA ASP A 75 22.39 -51.22 -9.76
C ASP A 75 23.11 -49.91 -10.11
N THR A 76 24.25 -49.99 -10.79
CA THR A 76 25.04 -48.81 -11.17
C THR A 76 24.54 -48.23 -12.49
N CYS A 77 24.20 -46.95 -12.48
CA CYS A 77 23.83 -46.21 -13.68
C CYS A 77 25.07 -45.76 -14.47
N ALA A 78 24.94 -45.67 -15.80
CA ALA A 78 25.97 -45.11 -16.67
C ALA A 78 25.57 -43.73 -17.22
N SER A 79 24.27 -43.42 -17.21
CA SER A 79 23.70 -42.19 -17.74
C SER A 79 22.36 -41.87 -17.06
N ASP A 80 21.88 -40.63 -17.19
CA ASP A 80 20.61 -40.21 -16.59
C ASP A 80 19.41 -40.96 -17.20
N SER A 81 19.51 -41.45 -18.44
CA SER A 81 18.48 -42.28 -19.07
C SER A 81 18.32 -43.65 -18.43
N ASP A 82 19.28 -44.07 -17.60
CA ASP A 82 19.15 -45.30 -16.81
C ASP A 82 18.22 -45.13 -15.61
N CYS A 83 17.92 -43.88 -15.25
CA CYS A 83 17.18 -43.53 -14.07
C CYS A 83 15.72 -43.16 -14.39
N ALA A 84 14.86 -43.30 -13.39
CA ALA A 84 13.46 -42.92 -13.52
C ALA A 84 13.31 -41.39 -13.70
N ALA A 85 12.15 -40.96 -14.22
CA ALA A 85 11.86 -39.53 -14.33
C ALA A 85 12.01 -38.81 -12.99
N GLY A 86 12.74 -37.69 -12.98
CA GLY A 86 13.06 -36.94 -11.75
C GLY A 86 14.30 -37.44 -11.02
N GLN A 87 15.01 -38.44 -11.55
CA GLN A 87 16.31 -38.89 -11.06
C GLN A 87 17.42 -38.56 -12.07
N TRP A 88 18.66 -38.66 -11.62
CA TRP A 88 19.87 -38.51 -12.43
C TRP A 88 20.90 -39.54 -11.98
N CYS A 89 21.88 -39.82 -12.85
CA CYS A 89 22.96 -40.73 -12.51
C CYS A 89 24.09 -39.97 -11.83
N GLU A 90 24.41 -40.31 -10.57
CA GLU A 90 25.50 -39.67 -9.82
C GLU A 90 26.87 -40.22 -10.25
N ASP A 91 27.26 -39.89 -11.49
CA ASP A 91 28.49 -40.27 -12.16
C ASP A 91 29.62 -39.22 -12.02
N VAL A 92 29.46 -38.29 -11.08
CA VAL A 92 30.49 -37.31 -10.72
C VAL A 92 31.69 -37.99 -10.05
N ALA A 93 32.87 -37.38 -10.12
CA ALA A 93 34.07 -37.93 -9.50
C ALA A 93 33.89 -38.12 -7.98
N GLY A 94 33.91 -39.37 -7.52
CA GLY A 94 33.64 -39.73 -6.12
C GLY A 94 32.16 -39.91 -5.77
N GLY A 95 31.26 -39.85 -6.77
CA GLY A 95 29.83 -40.14 -6.63
C GLY A 95 29.54 -41.63 -6.48
N SER A 96 28.30 -41.96 -6.12
CA SER A 96 27.87 -43.34 -5.85
C SER A 96 27.66 -44.20 -7.10
N GLN A 97 27.63 -43.60 -8.30
CA GLN A 97 27.28 -44.28 -9.56
C GLN A 97 25.88 -44.93 -9.52
N THR A 98 24.97 -44.41 -8.71
CA THR A 98 23.58 -44.88 -8.60
C THR A 98 22.58 -43.79 -8.98
N CYS A 99 21.35 -44.19 -9.28
CA CYS A 99 20.28 -43.24 -9.59
C CYS A 99 19.85 -42.48 -8.34
N GLN A 100 20.06 -41.17 -8.35
CA GLN A 100 19.72 -40.28 -7.25
C GLN A 100 18.54 -39.39 -7.64
N PRO A 101 17.63 -39.04 -6.71
CA PRO A 101 16.65 -37.98 -6.94
C PRO A 101 17.36 -36.67 -7.33
N LYS A 102 16.75 -35.91 -8.24
CA LYS A 102 17.21 -34.55 -8.53
C LYS A 102 17.08 -33.68 -7.27
N VAL A 103 18.05 -32.78 -7.11
CA VAL A 103 18.20 -31.89 -5.96
C VAL A 103 17.29 -30.67 -6.11
N THR A 104 16.52 -30.39 -5.06
CA THR A 104 15.61 -29.23 -5.01
C THR A 104 16.38 -27.91 -4.94
N ASN A 105 15.76 -26.81 -5.38
CA ASN A 105 16.41 -25.50 -5.32
C ASN A 105 16.81 -25.12 -3.88
N GLY A 106 17.94 -24.42 -3.75
CA GLY A 106 18.51 -23.99 -2.47
C GLY A 106 19.29 -25.06 -1.71
N GLN A 107 19.51 -26.23 -2.30
CA GLN A 107 20.40 -27.26 -1.77
C GLN A 107 21.71 -27.28 -2.56
N ALA A 108 22.81 -27.62 -1.88
CA ALA A 108 24.14 -27.71 -2.50
C ALA A 108 24.16 -28.71 -3.66
N ILE A 109 24.84 -28.36 -4.74
CA ILE A 109 24.96 -29.24 -5.90
C ILE A 109 25.88 -30.45 -5.59
N PRO A 110 25.47 -31.69 -5.94
CA PRO A 110 26.35 -32.85 -5.82
C PRO A 110 27.62 -32.66 -6.66
N GLY A 111 28.80 -32.99 -6.13
CA GLY A 111 30.10 -32.73 -6.78
C GLY A 111 30.72 -31.37 -6.46
N GLY A 112 30.00 -30.48 -5.75
CA GLY A 112 30.55 -29.34 -5.02
C GLY A 112 30.76 -28.04 -5.82
N ALA A 113 30.99 -28.10 -7.12
CA ALA A 113 31.11 -26.92 -7.97
C ALA A 113 30.01 -26.90 -9.03
N CYS A 114 29.28 -25.78 -9.14
CA CYS A 114 28.28 -25.61 -10.17
C CYS A 114 28.93 -25.41 -11.54
N ASP A 115 28.55 -26.27 -12.47
CA ASP A 115 28.69 -26.09 -13.92
C ASP A 115 27.30 -26.28 -14.54
N THR A 116 27.00 -25.53 -15.59
CA THR A 116 25.74 -25.60 -16.36
C THR A 116 25.33 -27.01 -16.77
N THR A 117 26.28 -27.89 -17.11
CA THR A 117 26.01 -29.29 -17.48
C THR A 117 25.54 -30.10 -16.28
N LEU A 118 26.24 -29.95 -15.15
CA LEU A 118 25.87 -30.63 -13.92
C LEU A 118 24.54 -30.12 -13.35
N GLY A 119 24.28 -28.81 -13.42
CA GLY A 119 23.01 -28.21 -13.01
C GLY A 119 21.81 -28.76 -13.80
N ALA A 120 21.95 -28.91 -15.13
CA ALA A 120 20.90 -29.48 -15.98
C ALA A 120 20.52 -30.92 -15.59
N ARG A 121 21.51 -31.70 -15.15
CA ARG A 121 21.34 -33.11 -14.78
C ARG A 121 20.83 -33.27 -13.35
N ALA A 122 21.53 -32.68 -12.39
CA ALA A 122 21.34 -32.92 -10.97
C ALA A 122 20.25 -32.05 -10.32
N CYS A 123 19.92 -30.87 -10.85
CA CYS A 123 18.95 -29.97 -10.23
C CYS A 123 17.54 -30.14 -10.80
N VAL A 124 16.52 -30.04 -9.94
CA VAL A 124 15.11 -30.07 -10.35
C VAL A 124 14.80 -28.94 -11.33
N SER A 125 15.35 -27.75 -11.09
CA SER A 125 15.23 -26.58 -11.98
C SER A 125 16.02 -26.68 -13.28
N GLY A 126 16.91 -27.67 -13.41
CA GLY A 126 17.83 -27.80 -14.53
C GLY A 126 18.92 -26.71 -14.58
N VAL A 127 19.09 -25.93 -13.52
CA VAL A 127 20.14 -24.90 -13.40
C VAL A 127 20.73 -24.90 -12.00
N CYS A 128 21.94 -24.36 -11.88
CA CYS A 128 22.58 -24.10 -10.60
C CYS A 128 23.21 -22.72 -10.59
N ASP A 129 23.43 -22.19 -9.41
CA ASP A 129 24.05 -20.89 -9.18
C ASP A 129 25.56 -21.05 -9.07
N THR A 130 26.33 -20.42 -9.95
CA THR A 130 27.79 -20.49 -9.92
C THR A 130 28.41 -19.68 -8.78
N GLY A 131 27.66 -18.75 -8.19
CA GLY A 131 28.07 -17.98 -7.03
C GLY A 131 27.90 -18.74 -5.72
N SER A 132 26.78 -19.46 -5.54
CA SER A 132 26.50 -20.21 -4.31
C SER A 132 26.76 -21.73 -4.38
N ASN A 133 26.96 -22.30 -5.57
CA ASN A 133 27.05 -23.75 -5.82
C ASN A 133 25.81 -24.52 -5.34
N GLU A 134 24.63 -23.91 -5.45
CA GLU A 134 23.35 -24.50 -5.09
C GLU A 134 22.49 -24.71 -6.33
N CYS A 135 21.55 -25.64 -6.26
CA CYS A 135 20.53 -25.80 -7.29
C CYS A 135 19.58 -24.59 -7.34
N GLY A 136 19.22 -24.15 -8.55
CA GLY A 136 18.49 -22.90 -8.80
C GLY A 136 19.42 -21.68 -8.97
N ILE A 137 18.85 -20.53 -9.31
CA ILE A 137 19.52 -19.22 -9.45
C ILE A 137 19.10 -18.29 -8.30
N GLY A 138 20.07 -17.66 -7.65
CA GLY A 138 19.87 -16.76 -6.50
C GLY A 138 19.24 -15.41 -6.89
N LEU A 139 18.70 -14.70 -5.89
CA LEU A 139 18.20 -13.34 -6.11
C LEU A 139 19.33 -12.41 -6.55
N GLY A 140 19.06 -11.60 -7.57
CA GLY A 140 20.02 -10.69 -8.20
C GLY A 140 20.96 -11.36 -9.21
N HIS A 141 20.89 -12.69 -9.38
CA HIS A 141 21.73 -13.42 -10.34
C HIS A 141 20.98 -13.65 -11.65
N SER A 142 21.72 -13.58 -12.76
CA SER A 142 21.20 -13.68 -14.13
C SER A 142 21.27 -15.11 -14.68
N GLY A 143 20.47 -15.37 -15.71
CA GLY A 143 20.43 -16.65 -16.43
C GLY A 143 19.11 -17.41 -16.30
N CYS A 144 18.09 -16.83 -15.65
CA CYS A 144 16.77 -17.44 -15.59
C CYS A 144 15.98 -17.17 -16.88
N THR A 145 15.10 -18.12 -17.22
CA THR A 145 14.09 -18.04 -18.27
C THR A 145 12.69 -18.43 -17.77
N ALA A 146 12.58 -18.97 -16.56
CA ALA A 146 11.32 -19.30 -15.90
C ALA A 146 11.43 -19.19 -14.36
N ASP A 147 10.31 -18.89 -13.69
CA ASP A 147 10.27 -18.72 -12.23
C ASP A 147 10.74 -19.97 -11.46
N ALA A 148 10.51 -21.19 -12.01
CA ALA A 148 10.96 -22.46 -11.42
C ALA A 148 12.49 -22.60 -11.31
N GLN A 149 13.25 -21.75 -11.99
CA GLN A 149 14.71 -21.73 -11.93
C GLN A 149 15.25 -20.91 -10.76
N CYS A 150 14.44 -20.04 -10.17
CA CYS A 150 14.88 -19.21 -9.05
C CYS A 150 14.86 -19.99 -7.73
N LEU A 151 15.80 -19.71 -6.83
CA LEU A 151 15.77 -20.23 -5.45
C LEU A 151 14.55 -19.67 -4.70
N SER A 152 14.26 -18.40 -4.95
CA SER A 152 13.15 -17.64 -4.41
C SER A 152 12.81 -16.51 -5.39
N GLY A 153 11.60 -15.96 -5.27
CA GLY A 153 11.11 -14.89 -6.15
C GLY A 153 10.73 -15.38 -7.54
N VAL A 154 10.86 -14.49 -8.52
CA VAL A 154 10.40 -14.68 -9.90
C VAL A 154 11.47 -14.31 -10.91
N CYS A 155 11.39 -14.90 -12.10
CA CYS A 155 12.25 -14.54 -13.21
C CYS A 155 11.68 -13.32 -13.95
N ILE A 156 12.49 -12.27 -14.08
CA ILE A 156 12.05 -11.03 -14.73
C ILE A 156 12.18 -11.16 -16.25
N ALA A 157 11.06 -11.04 -16.96
CA ALA A 157 11.01 -11.26 -18.41
C ALA A 157 11.54 -10.07 -19.24
N SER A 158 11.54 -8.85 -18.69
CA SER A 158 11.86 -7.62 -19.42
C SER A 158 12.27 -6.49 -18.47
N GLY A 159 12.93 -5.46 -19.01
CA GLY A 159 13.42 -4.30 -18.23
C GLY A 159 14.89 -4.41 -17.84
N VAL A 160 15.31 -3.59 -16.87
CA VAL A 160 16.72 -3.51 -16.44
C VAL A 160 17.22 -4.81 -15.77
N ASN A 161 16.31 -5.61 -15.23
CA ASN A 161 16.59 -6.89 -14.59
C ASN A 161 16.21 -8.10 -15.46
N ALA A 162 16.03 -7.93 -16.78
CA ALA A 162 15.61 -9.03 -17.64
C ALA A 162 16.57 -10.24 -17.57
N GLY A 163 16.01 -11.44 -17.37
CA GLY A 163 16.75 -12.68 -17.20
C GLY A 163 17.37 -12.86 -15.81
N THR A 164 17.00 -12.04 -14.83
CA THR A 164 17.50 -12.09 -13.45
C THR A 164 16.38 -12.53 -12.50
N CYS A 165 16.71 -13.38 -11.54
CA CYS A 165 15.80 -13.74 -10.44
C CYS A 165 15.69 -12.55 -9.49
N GLN A 166 14.47 -12.06 -9.25
CA GLN A 166 14.21 -10.91 -8.37
C GLN A 166 13.06 -11.22 -7.41
N PRO A 167 12.92 -10.46 -6.29
CA PRO A 167 11.83 -10.65 -5.35
C PRO A 167 10.45 -10.63 -5.99
N CYS A 168 10.18 -9.70 -6.91
CA CYS A 168 8.83 -9.53 -7.45
C CYS A 168 8.77 -8.97 -8.88
N ARG A 169 7.66 -9.26 -9.55
CA ARG A 169 7.20 -8.67 -10.81
C ARG A 169 5.87 -7.92 -10.61
N ALA A 170 5.08 -8.34 -9.64
CA ALA A 170 3.85 -7.69 -9.20
C ALA A 170 3.63 -7.87 -7.70
N ASP A 171 2.69 -7.13 -7.12
CA ASP A 171 2.36 -7.18 -5.68
C ASP A 171 2.00 -8.60 -5.21
N SER A 172 1.46 -9.44 -6.08
CA SER A 172 1.13 -10.84 -5.77
C SER A 172 2.33 -11.71 -5.41
N ASP A 173 3.54 -11.29 -5.78
CA ASP A 173 4.78 -11.99 -5.45
C ASP A 173 5.32 -11.57 -4.07
N CYS A 174 4.75 -10.50 -3.51
CA CYS A 174 5.15 -9.89 -2.25
C CYS A 174 4.19 -10.30 -1.11
N SER A 175 4.70 -10.30 0.13
CA SER A 175 3.90 -10.67 1.30
C SER A 175 4.50 -10.09 2.59
N GLY A 176 3.74 -10.20 3.69
CA GLY A 176 4.19 -9.73 5.00
C GLY A 176 4.34 -8.20 5.06
N GLY A 177 5.42 -7.72 5.68
CA GLY A 177 5.65 -6.29 5.91
C GLY A 177 6.05 -5.48 4.68
N THR A 178 6.20 -6.13 3.52
CA THR A 178 6.52 -5.49 2.23
C THR A 178 5.58 -6.05 1.15
N PRO A 179 4.30 -5.63 1.12
CA PRO A 179 3.30 -6.21 0.22
C PRO A 179 3.32 -5.64 -1.21
N ALA A 180 4.00 -4.51 -1.46
CA ALA A 180 3.99 -3.84 -2.75
C ALA A 180 5.27 -4.13 -3.54
N CYS A 181 5.18 -4.26 -4.86
CA CYS A 181 6.31 -4.47 -5.74
C CYS A 181 6.74 -3.16 -6.41
N ASP A 182 7.93 -2.66 -6.09
CA ASP A 182 8.55 -1.60 -6.88
C ASP A 182 9.03 -2.19 -8.22
N THR A 183 8.19 -2.09 -9.24
CA THR A 183 8.50 -2.62 -10.58
C THR A 183 9.70 -1.96 -11.27
N ALA A 184 10.19 -0.81 -10.79
CA ALA A 184 11.39 -0.19 -11.32
C ALA A 184 12.68 -0.91 -10.86
N THR A 185 12.66 -1.45 -9.64
CA THR A 185 13.82 -2.15 -9.03
C THR A 185 13.60 -3.65 -8.84
N ASN A 186 12.36 -4.13 -8.99
CA ASN A 186 11.88 -5.48 -8.69
C ASN A 186 11.99 -5.90 -7.22
N ALA A 187 12.01 -4.93 -6.30
CA ALA A 187 12.06 -5.16 -4.87
C ALA A 187 10.65 -5.11 -4.24
N CYS A 188 10.38 -6.00 -3.28
CA CYS A 188 9.23 -5.85 -2.41
C CYS A 188 9.49 -4.74 -1.40
N VAL A 189 8.58 -3.78 -1.33
CA VAL A 189 8.64 -2.59 -0.48
C VAL A 189 7.35 -2.46 0.33
N GLN A 190 7.33 -1.55 1.32
CA GLN A 190 6.11 -1.37 2.12
C GLN A 190 4.99 -0.76 1.28
N CYS A 191 5.33 0.19 0.42
CA CYS A 191 4.37 0.89 -0.43
C CYS A 191 5.00 1.43 -1.71
N THR A 192 4.20 1.48 -2.77
CA THR A 192 4.46 2.27 -3.98
C THR A 192 3.44 3.39 -4.14
N SER A 193 2.33 3.32 -3.39
CA SER A 193 1.31 4.34 -3.28
C SER A 193 0.73 4.36 -1.87
N SER A 194 0.07 5.46 -1.48
CA SER A 194 -0.61 5.52 -0.18
C SER A 194 -1.75 4.51 -0.03
N GLY A 195 -2.22 3.88 -1.12
CA GLY A 195 -3.21 2.80 -1.05
C GLY A 195 -2.69 1.52 -0.40
N ASP A 196 -1.36 1.36 -0.34
CA ASP A 196 -0.69 0.23 0.30
C ASP A 196 -0.54 0.42 1.82
N CYS A 197 -0.85 1.63 2.30
CA CYS A 197 -0.64 2.09 3.67
C CYS A 197 -1.96 2.16 4.45
N SER A 198 -1.90 1.90 5.75
CA SER A 198 -3.08 1.92 6.63
C SER A 198 -2.70 2.20 8.08
N GLY A 199 -3.70 2.43 8.93
CA GLY A 199 -3.50 2.71 10.36
C GLY A 199 -2.75 4.02 10.61
N SER A 200 -1.79 3.98 11.54
CA SER A 200 -1.00 5.14 11.99
C SER A 200 0.03 5.67 10.98
N THR A 201 0.18 4.99 9.86
CA THR A 201 1.05 5.40 8.77
C THR A 201 0.27 5.31 7.46
N PRO A 202 -0.67 6.24 7.19
CA PRO A 202 -1.58 6.17 6.05
C PRO A 202 -0.99 6.69 4.73
N SER A 203 0.18 7.32 4.76
CA SER A 203 0.79 7.96 3.59
C SER A 203 2.03 7.20 3.14
N CYS A 204 2.20 7.01 1.82
CA CYS A 204 3.43 6.43 1.29
C CYS A 204 4.46 7.52 1.00
N ASP A 205 5.66 7.42 1.59
CA ASP A 205 6.82 8.13 1.10
C ASP A 205 7.43 7.35 -0.06
N THR A 206 7.09 7.74 -1.29
CA THR A 206 7.55 7.08 -2.52
C THR A 206 9.05 7.20 -2.77
N SER A 207 9.78 8.04 -2.02
CA SER A 207 11.24 8.13 -2.14
C SER A 207 11.96 7.06 -1.32
N SER A 208 11.39 6.69 -0.17
CA SER A 208 11.90 5.65 0.72
C SER A 208 11.13 4.33 0.61
N HIS A 209 9.98 4.34 -0.09
CA HIS A 209 9.01 3.25 -0.18
C HIS A 209 8.53 2.73 1.19
N THR A 210 8.35 3.66 2.13
CA THR A 210 7.87 3.37 3.49
C THR A 210 6.54 4.04 3.78
N CYS A 211 5.69 3.36 4.54
CA CYS A 211 4.48 3.98 5.06
C CYS A 211 4.86 4.89 6.23
N VAL A 212 4.40 6.13 6.18
CA VAL A 212 4.69 7.17 7.16
C VAL A 212 3.40 7.82 7.65
N ALA A 213 3.49 8.49 8.79
CA ALA A 213 2.44 9.36 9.30
C ALA A 213 2.05 10.41 8.26
N CYS A 214 0.78 10.83 8.27
CA CYS A 214 0.38 11.98 7.48
C CYS A 214 1.09 13.25 7.98
N ALA A 215 1.33 14.18 7.07
CA ALA A 215 1.93 15.48 7.37
C ALA A 215 1.05 16.67 6.93
N GLY A 216 -0.20 16.39 6.57
CA GLY A 216 -1.16 17.41 6.17
C GLY A 216 -2.50 16.83 5.76
N ASP A 217 -3.50 17.70 5.67
CA ASP A 217 -4.85 17.31 5.29
C ASP A 217 -4.96 16.98 3.80
N ASN A 218 -5.97 16.20 3.44
CA ASN A 218 -6.30 15.93 2.05
C ASN A 218 -6.52 17.24 1.27
N GLY A 219 -5.85 17.37 0.12
CA GLY A 219 -5.95 18.56 -0.72
C GLY A 219 -5.13 19.77 -0.26
N SER A 220 -4.39 19.69 0.86
CA SER A 220 -3.51 20.77 1.33
C SER A 220 -2.29 21.04 0.45
N GLY A 221 -1.99 20.14 -0.50
CA GLY A 221 -0.80 20.21 -1.36
C GLY A 221 0.52 19.87 -0.64
N GLY A 222 0.46 19.50 0.65
CA GLY A 222 1.62 19.01 1.39
C GLY A 222 2.07 17.63 0.92
N ALA A 223 3.38 17.37 0.99
CA ALA A 223 3.89 16.01 0.87
C ALA A 223 3.29 15.14 2.01
N GLN A 224 2.98 13.88 1.71
CA GLN A 224 2.33 12.96 2.67
C GLN A 224 0.99 13.46 3.25
N ALA A 225 0.28 14.32 2.51
CA ALA A 225 -1.10 14.66 2.83
C ALA A 225 -2.00 13.42 2.85
N CYS A 226 -3.06 13.45 3.67
CA CYS A 226 -4.04 12.36 3.71
C CYS A 226 -4.55 12.03 2.30
N PRO A 227 -4.52 10.75 1.88
CA PRO A 227 -4.72 10.40 0.47
C PRO A 227 -6.19 10.41 0.03
N SER A 228 -7.13 10.29 0.99
CA SER A 228 -8.56 10.16 0.73
C SER A 228 -9.35 11.34 1.28
N SER A 229 -10.42 11.70 0.59
CA SER A 229 -11.42 12.65 1.08
C SER A 229 -12.40 12.06 2.09
N THR A 230 -12.40 10.73 2.29
CA THR A 230 -13.20 10.06 3.34
C THR A 230 -12.69 10.37 4.72
N ASP A 231 -11.38 10.49 4.86
CA ASP A 231 -10.64 10.74 6.09
C ASP A 231 -9.63 11.88 5.84
N PRO A 232 -10.14 13.11 5.63
CA PRO A 232 -9.37 14.20 5.06
C PRO A 232 -8.47 14.90 6.09
N TYR A 233 -8.71 14.73 7.38
CA TYR A 233 -8.00 15.40 8.46
C TYR A 233 -6.82 14.56 8.94
N CYS A 234 -5.65 15.17 9.00
CA CYS A 234 -4.45 14.56 9.56
C CYS A 234 -4.35 14.83 11.07
N ALA A 235 -4.62 13.82 11.88
CA ALA A 235 -4.54 13.92 13.33
C ALA A 235 -3.08 14.13 13.81
N PRO A 236 -2.86 14.74 15.00
CA PRO A 236 -1.52 14.90 15.58
C PRO A 236 -0.78 13.57 15.81
N THR A 237 -1.51 12.46 15.88
CA THR A 237 -0.97 11.09 15.97
C THR A 237 -0.44 10.56 14.63
N GLY A 238 -0.62 11.28 13.53
CA GLY A 238 -0.19 10.88 12.19
C GLY A 238 -1.21 10.05 11.41
N GLU A 239 -2.41 9.86 11.96
CA GLU A 239 -3.52 9.12 11.34
C GLU A 239 -4.40 10.04 10.50
N CYS A 240 -4.92 9.52 9.40
CA CYS A 240 -5.97 10.19 8.63
C CYS A 240 -7.34 9.80 9.18
N THR A 241 -8.12 10.81 9.55
CA THR A 241 -9.46 10.66 10.12
C THR A 241 -10.32 11.88 9.76
N LYS A 242 -11.40 12.11 10.49
CA LYS A 242 -12.24 13.31 10.39
C LYS A 242 -12.01 14.20 11.60
N CYS A 243 -11.97 15.50 11.38
CA CYS A 243 -12.16 16.45 12.48
C CYS A 243 -13.60 16.35 13.00
N SER A 244 -13.75 16.66 14.28
CA SER A 244 -14.97 16.73 15.05
C SER A 244 -15.19 18.12 15.66
N THR A 245 -14.12 18.89 15.92
CA THR A 245 -14.20 20.23 16.52
C THR A 245 -13.17 21.19 15.92
N ASN A 246 -13.44 22.50 16.00
CA ASN A 246 -12.50 23.53 15.52
C ASN A 246 -11.14 23.48 16.24
N SER A 247 -11.10 23.02 17.50
CA SER A 247 -9.85 22.92 18.26
C SER A 247 -8.84 21.96 17.63
N GLU A 248 -9.30 20.93 16.92
CA GLU A 248 -8.42 19.98 16.21
C GLU A 248 -7.78 20.61 14.97
N CYS A 249 -8.45 21.59 14.35
CA CYS A 249 -7.98 22.32 13.18
C CYS A 249 -7.16 23.57 13.56
N ALA A 250 -7.25 24.02 14.81
CA ALA A 250 -6.62 25.26 15.28
C ALA A 250 -5.09 25.19 15.38
N THR A 251 -4.51 23.99 15.39
CA THR A 251 -3.07 23.77 15.54
C THR A 251 -2.56 22.78 14.50
N GLY A 252 -1.37 22.99 13.95
CA GLY A 252 -0.80 22.11 12.93
C GLY A 252 -0.82 22.75 11.55
N THR A 253 -0.75 21.91 10.51
CA THR A 253 -0.65 22.34 9.10
C THR A 253 -1.95 22.05 8.37
N HIS A 254 -3.04 22.68 8.84
CA HIS A 254 -4.38 22.54 8.27
C HIS A 254 -4.72 23.71 7.34
N PRO A 255 -5.60 23.54 6.34
CA PRO A 255 -6.05 24.61 5.44
C PRO A 255 -6.78 25.77 6.14
N GLY A 256 -7.25 25.58 7.37
CA GLY A 256 -7.80 26.63 8.22
C GLY A 256 -8.28 26.08 9.58
N PRO A 257 -8.71 26.97 10.49
CA PRO A 257 -8.97 26.62 11.89
C PRO A 257 -10.37 26.05 12.16
N ILE A 258 -11.23 25.95 11.14
CA ILE A 258 -12.63 25.54 11.31
C ILE A 258 -12.78 24.11 10.83
N CYS A 259 -13.40 23.28 11.66
CA CYS A 259 -13.79 21.93 11.29
C CYS A 259 -15.14 21.96 10.59
N ASN A 260 -15.21 21.38 9.39
CA ASN A 260 -16.49 21.08 8.76
C ASN A 260 -16.98 19.71 9.26
N PRO A 261 -17.98 19.61 10.14
CA PRO A 261 -18.42 18.34 10.70
C PRO A 261 -19.09 17.41 9.67
N ALA A 262 -19.54 17.93 8.52
CA ALA A 262 -20.15 17.13 7.47
C ALA A 262 -19.10 16.38 6.64
N SER A 263 -18.00 17.05 6.27
CA SER A 263 -16.90 16.42 5.52
C SER A 263 -15.82 15.83 6.42
N GLY A 264 -15.67 16.33 7.64
CA GLY A 264 -14.55 16.04 8.54
C GLY A 264 -13.25 16.74 8.15
N ALA A 265 -13.30 17.75 7.27
CA ALA A 265 -12.12 18.48 6.80
C ALA A 265 -11.94 19.81 7.54
N CYS A 266 -10.68 20.19 7.77
CA CYS A 266 -10.33 21.51 8.26
C CYS A 266 -10.28 22.53 7.12
N GLY A 267 -10.73 23.75 7.39
CA GLY A 267 -10.76 24.84 6.43
C GLY A 267 -11.04 26.19 7.06
N ALA A 268 -11.20 27.22 6.21
CA ALA A 268 -11.50 28.59 6.65
C ALA A 268 -12.99 28.95 6.58
N LYS A 269 -13.82 28.03 6.07
CA LYS A 269 -15.25 28.25 5.87
C LYS A 269 -16.04 27.97 7.15
N CYS A 270 -16.88 28.89 7.56
CA CYS A 270 -17.74 28.74 8.74
C CYS A 270 -19.03 27.97 8.44
N GLY A 271 -19.58 27.33 9.47
CA GLY A 271 -20.95 26.82 9.48
C GLY A 271 -21.90 27.67 10.33
N VAL A 272 -21.38 28.24 11.42
CA VAL A 272 -22.11 29.05 12.41
C VAL A 272 -21.29 30.25 12.86
N ASP A 273 -21.92 31.24 13.49
CA ASP A 273 -21.25 32.48 13.93
C ASP A 273 -20.14 32.23 14.95
N ALA A 274 -20.31 31.21 15.81
CA ALA A 274 -19.32 30.80 16.80
C ALA A 274 -18.01 30.27 16.17
N ASP A 275 -18.00 29.97 14.87
CA ASP A 275 -16.77 29.60 14.15
C ASP A 275 -15.91 30.84 13.81
N CYS A 276 -16.49 32.04 13.86
CA CYS A 276 -15.85 33.29 13.49
C CYS A 276 -15.27 34.02 14.72
N ALA A 277 -14.32 34.92 14.48
CA ALA A 277 -13.77 35.76 15.55
C ALA A 277 -14.82 36.79 16.03
N GLY A 278 -14.65 37.31 17.25
CA GLY A 278 -15.55 38.34 17.78
C GLY A 278 -15.66 39.57 16.86
N GLY A 279 -16.88 40.08 16.70
CA GLY A 279 -17.20 41.15 15.73
C GLY A 279 -17.39 40.66 14.29
N GLN A 280 -17.52 39.34 14.10
CA GLN A 280 -17.83 38.71 12.83
C GLN A 280 -19.02 37.76 12.99
N TRP A 281 -19.70 37.52 11.87
CA TRP A 281 -20.79 36.56 11.74
C TRP A 281 -20.54 35.65 10.55
N CYS A 282 -21.17 34.48 10.55
CA CYS A 282 -21.03 33.53 9.46
C CYS A 282 -22.04 33.82 8.35
N ASP A 283 -21.56 34.34 7.21
CA ASP A 283 -22.38 34.52 6.02
C ASP A 283 -22.50 33.21 5.25
N ASN A 284 -23.59 32.47 5.53
CA ASN A 284 -23.85 31.16 4.97
C ASN A 284 -25.26 31.07 4.37
N PRO A 285 -25.46 31.52 3.12
CA PRO A 285 -26.77 31.54 2.48
C PRO A 285 -27.31 30.13 2.18
N THR A 286 -26.45 29.12 2.14
CA THR A 286 -26.82 27.73 1.84
C THR A 286 -27.22 26.92 3.06
N ALA A 287 -26.91 27.42 4.27
CA ALA A 287 -26.96 26.68 5.53
C ALA A 287 -26.17 25.35 5.52
N ALA A 288 -25.31 25.12 4.52
CA ALA A 288 -24.46 23.94 4.47
C ALA A 288 -23.27 24.11 5.41
N SER A 289 -22.91 23.07 6.15
CA SER A 289 -21.75 23.09 7.04
C SER A 289 -20.48 23.39 6.26
N GLY A 290 -19.69 24.36 6.73
CA GLY A 290 -18.42 24.77 6.12
C GLY A 290 -18.54 25.34 4.70
N ALA A 291 -19.65 26.03 4.40
CA ALA A 291 -19.84 26.75 3.13
C ALA A 291 -19.81 28.28 3.29
N GLY A 292 -19.98 28.79 4.53
CA GLY A 292 -20.07 30.21 4.81
C GLY A 292 -18.72 30.88 4.95
N ASP A 293 -18.72 32.20 4.81
CA ASP A 293 -17.54 33.04 4.99
C ASP A 293 -17.73 33.95 6.23
N CYS A 294 -16.72 34.02 7.10
CA CYS A 294 -16.74 34.92 8.25
C CYS A 294 -16.68 36.38 7.78
N SER A 295 -17.77 37.10 7.96
CA SER A 295 -17.94 38.48 7.54
C SER A 295 -17.93 39.41 8.75
N PRO A 296 -17.31 40.59 8.67
CA PRO A 296 -17.38 41.57 9.75
C PRO A 296 -18.83 42.03 9.97
N GLU A 297 -19.15 42.37 11.21
CA GLU A 297 -20.39 43.07 11.54
C GLU A 297 -20.47 44.44 10.85
N LEU A 298 -21.68 44.85 10.54
CA LEU A 298 -21.99 46.07 9.83
C LEU A 298 -22.02 47.28 10.77
N SER A 299 -21.40 48.37 10.35
CA SER A 299 -21.50 49.67 11.01
C SER A 299 -22.91 50.26 10.90
N ASN A 300 -23.28 51.15 11.83
CA ASN A 300 -24.57 51.83 11.77
C ASN A 300 -24.75 52.61 10.45
N GLY A 301 -25.97 52.59 9.92
CA GLY A 301 -26.36 53.18 8.64
C GLY A 301 -26.15 52.26 7.43
N GLN A 302 -25.49 51.10 7.58
CA GLN A 302 -25.35 50.12 6.50
C GLN A 302 -26.62 49.27 6.34
N PRO A 303 -27.03 48.93 5.10
CA PRO A 303 -28.19 48.08 4.86
C PRO A 303 -27.96 46.64 5.31
N LEU A 304 -29.00 46.00 5.86
CA LEU A 304 -28.96 44.59 6.20
C LEU A 304 -28.82 43.72 4.95
N PRO A 305 -28.07 42.60 5.01
CA PRO A 305 -27.91 41.69 3.88
C PRO A 305 -29.27 41.15 3.43
N SER A 306 -29.58 41.28 2.13
CA SER A 306 -30.86 40.84 1.55
C SER A 306 -30.97 39.33 1.36
N GLN A 307 -29.85 38.61 1.44
CA GLN A 307 -29.81 37.16 1.27
C GLN A 307 -30.02 36.44 2.60
N ALA A 308 -30.38 35.15 2.52
CA ALA A 308 -30.35 34.27 3.69
C ALA A 308 -28.93 34.27 4.30
N PRO A 309 -28.80 34.15 5.63
CA PRO A 309 -29.86 33.92 6.61
C PRO A 309 -30.61 35.20 7.07
N VAL A 310 -30.16 36.41 6.72
CA VAL A 310 -30.71 37.67 7.25
C VAL A 310 -31.98 38.13 6.54
N ASN A 311 -32.12 37.83 5.24
CA ASN A 311 -33.29 38.12 4.41
C ASN A 311 -33.72 39.59 4.36
N GLY A 312 -32.80 40.53 4.61
CA GLY A 312 -32.98 41.97 4.45
C GLY A 312 -34.01 42.61 5.39
N ALA A 313 -34.57 41.87 6.34
CA ALA A 313 -35.55 42.37 7.28
C ALA A 313 -34.91 42.58 8.66
N CYS A 314 -35.09 43.76 9.22
CA CYS A 314 -34.66 44.03 10.58
C CYS A 314 -35.58 43.32 11.58
N THR A 315 -34.96 42.47 12.40
CA THR A 315 -35.54 41.79 13.56
C THR A 315 -34.57 41.94 14.73
N SER A 316 -35.01 41.64 15.96
CA SER A 316 -34.10 41.59 17.12
C SER A 316 -32.91 40.68 16.87
N ASP A 317 -33.15 39.55 16.20
CA ASP A 317 -32.15 38.52 15.95
C ASP A 317 -31.19 38.94 14.83
N SER A 318 -31.72 39.49 13.73
CA SER A 318 -30.90 40.04 12.64
C SER A 318 -29.99 41.16 13.13
N GLY A 319 -30.53 42.08 13.94
CA GLY A 319 -29.79 43.21 14.49
C GLY A 319 -28.68 42.78 15.45
N ALA A 320 -29.00 41.86 16.37
CA ALA A 320 -28.03 41.32 17.31
C ALA A 320 -26.91 40.53 16.64
N ARG A 321 -27.22 39.90 15.50
CA ARG A 321 -26.28 39.01 14.78
C ARG A 321 -25.33 39.74 13.85
N VAL A 322 -25.80 40.76 13.11
CA VAL A 322 -25.00 41.34 12.00
C VAL A 322 -24.64 42.81 12.19
N CYS A 323 -25.23 43.52 13.16
CA CYS A 323 -24.92 44.91 13.41
C CYS A 323 -23.96 45.05 14.59
N ALA A 324 -22.90 45.84 14.43
CA ALA A 324 -21.92 46.06 15.51
C ALA A 324 -22.54 46.71 16.76
N SER A 325 -23.67 47.41 16.60
CA SER A 325 -24.47 47.98 17.68
C SER A 325 -25.44 46.99 18.33
N GLY A 326 -25.60 45.80 17.77
CA GLY A 326 -26.57 44.79 18.17
C GLY A 326 -28.03 45.13 17.86
N VAL A 327 -28.30 46.24 17.16
CA VAL A 327 -29.65 46.68 16.82
C VAL A 327 -29.75 47.17 15.37
N CYS A 328 -30.96 47.17 14.82
CA CYS A 328 -31.26 47.66 13.49
C CYS A 328 -32.57 48.47 13.48
N ASP A 329 -32.76 49.30 12.47
CA ASP A 329 -33.97 50.08 12.22
C ASP A 329 -34.98 49.25 11.41
N PRO A 330 -36.20 48.96 11.94
CA PRO A 330 -37.24 48.19 11.25
C PRO A 330 -37.87 48.89 10.05
N THR A 331 -37.75 50.22 9.96
CA THR A 331 -38.29 51.02 8.85
C THR A 331 -37.28 51.10 7.70
N GLY A 332 -36.00 51.27 8.05
CA GLY A 332 -34.91 51.41 7.08
C GLY A 332 -34.24 50.10 6.67
N ASN A 333 -34.42 49.02 7.43
CA ASN A 333 -33.66 47.76 7.32
C ASN A 333 -32.14 48.02 7.27
N VAL A 334 -31.66 48.92 8.12
CA VAL A 334 -30.25 49.28 8.26
C VAL A 334 -29.78 49.03 9.68
N CYS A 335 -28.48 48.82 9.88
CA CYS A 335 -27.90 48.70 11.21
C CYS A 335 -27.94 50.03 11.98
N GLY A 336 -28.16 49.96 13.29
CA GLY A 336 -28.40 51.13 14.14
C GLY A 336 -29.83 51.68 14.05
N LEU A 337 -30.18 52.55 15.00
CA LEU A 337 -31.48 53.20 15.12
C LEU A 337 -31.44 54.62 14.54
N ALA A 338 -32.42 54.96 13.70
CA ALA A 338 -32.56 56.30 13.14
C ALA A 338 -33.01 57.32 14.20
N GLN A 339 -32.80 58.61 13.92
CA GLN A 339 -33.25 59.69 14.81
C GLN A 339 -34.75 59.62 15.08
N GLY A 340 -35.14 59.89 16.33
CA GLY A 340 -36.51 59.81 16.83
C GLY A 340 -37.00 58.39 17.12
N GLN A 341 -36.24 57.35 16.78
CA GLN A 341 -36.65 55.97 17.05
C GLN A 341 -36.41 55.58 18.51
N PRO A 342 -37.41 54.96 19.17
CA PRO A 342 -37.26 54.43 20.52
C PRO A 342 -36.53 53.08 20.51
N GLY A 343 -35.93 52.72 21.64
CA GLY A 343 -35.30 51.42 21.87
C GLY A 343 -33.78 51.45 22.07
N CYS A 344 -33.14 52.63 22.06
CA CYS A 344 -31.74 52.72 22.39
C CYS A 344 -31.53 52.62 23.92
N SER A 345 -30.43 52.00 24.32
CA SER A 345 -29.87 52.01 25.68
C SER A 345 -28.48 52.62 25.74
N ASP A 346 -27.79 52.71 24.60
CA ASP A 346 -26.46 53.29 24.46
C ASP A 346 -26.36 54.12 23.17
N SER A 347 -25.57 55.19 23.17
CA SER A 347 -25.41 56.06 21.99
C SER A 347 -24.74 55.35 20.80
N ALA A 348 -23.97 54.29 21.02
CA ALA A 348 -23.39 53.46 19.95
C ALA A 348 -24.45 52.73 19.11
N GLN A 349 -25.70 52.69 19.58
CA GLN A 349 -26.84 52.13 18.85
C GLN A 349 -27.47 53.11 17.87
N CYS A 350 -27.17 54.40 17.99
CA CYS A 350 -27.73 55.42 17.12
C CYS A 350 -26.95 55.53 15.81
N ILE A 351 -27.65 55.65 14.68
CA ILE A 351 -27.02 55.96 13.38
C ILE A 351 -26.38 57.36 13.43
N ALA A 352 -27.06 58.29 14.08
CA ALA A 352 -26.57 59.64 14.36
C ALA A 352 -27.19 60.15 15.66
N GLY A 353 -26.46 61.01 16.37
CA GLY A 353 -26.90 61.60 17.63
C GLY A 353 -26.57 60.73 18.84
N VAL A 354 -27.29 60.94 19.93
CA VAL A 354 -27.04 60.30 21.24
C VAL A 354 -28.32 59.67 21.79
N CYS A 355 -28.17 58.61 22.58
CA CYS A 355 -29.30 57.98 23.25
C CYS A 355 -29.71 58.79 24.47
N ILE A 356 -30.94 59.29 24.48
CA ILE A 356 -31.45 60.12 25.58
C ILE A 356 -31.83 59.25 26.78
N THR A 357 -31.34 59.59 27.96
CA THR A 357 -31.52 58.77 29.17
C THR A 357 -32.66 59.24 30.08
N ALA A 358 -33.18 60.46 29.88
CA ALA A 358 -34.25 61.04 30.70
C ALA A 358 -35.12 62.04 29.93
N GLY A 359 -36.34 62.29 30.41
CA GLY A 359 -37.29 63.23 29.80
C GLY A 359 -38.23 62.58 28.78
N ALA A 360 -38.93 63.40 27.98
CA ALA A 360 -39.97 62.94 27.05
C ALA A 360 -39.43 62.05 25.91
N ASN A 361 -38.13 62.15 25.62
CA ASN A 361 -37.45 61.35 24.60
C ASN A 361 -36.55 60.26 25.19
N ALA A 362 -36.70 59.91 26.48
CA ALA A 362 -35.91 58.84 27.09
C ALA A 362 -36.03 57.52 26.28
N GLY A 363 -34.89 56.89 26.01
CA GLY A 363 -34.75 55.69 25.20
C GLY A 363 -34.81 55.92 23.69
N LYS A 364 -34.76 57.18 23.20
CA LYS A 364 -34.70 57.50 21.77
C LYS A 364 -33.34 58.05 21.35
N CYS A 365 -32.97 57.78 20.10
CA CYS A 365 -31.83 58.42 19.45
C CYS A 365 -32.23 59.83 19.02
N GLU A 366 -31.65 60.86 19.62
CA GLU A 366 -31.94 62.25 19.28
C GLU A 366 -30.65 63.01 18.95
N ALA A 367 -30.77 64.20 18.35
CA ALA A 367 -29.62 64.96 17.89
C ALA A 367 -28.64 65.33 19.02
N CYS A 368 -29.15 65.61 20.23
CA CYS A 368 -28.31 66.02 21.35
C CYS A 368 -28.92 65.73 22.74
N ALA A 369 -28.06 65.45 23.71
CA ALA A 369 -28.37 65.44 25.14
C ALA A 369 -27.79 66.69 25.83
N ALA A 370 -26.68 67.21 25.31
CA ALA A 370 -26.05 68.45 25.76
C ALA A 370 -25.51 69.25 24.56
N SER A 371 -25.23 70.53 24.77
CA SER A 371 -24.70 71.40 23.71
C SER A 371 -23.34 70.95 23.15
N THR A 372 -22.61 70.07 23.86
CA THR A 372 -21.38 69.44 23.37
C THR A 372 -21.60 68.48 22.20
N ASP A 373 -22.81 67.97 22.02
CA ASP A 373 -23.18 67.07 20.92
C ASP A 373 -23.52 67.86 19.65
N CYS A 374 -23.71 69.17 19.79
CA CYS A 374 -24.10 70.08 18.73
C CYS A 374 -22.88 70.80 18.14
N SER A 375 -22.91 71.05 16.83
CA SER A 375 -21.81 71.75 16.13
C SER A 375 -22.31 72.59 14.97
N GLY A 376 -21.43 73.43 14.43
CA GLY A 376 -21.72 74.26 13.25
C GLY A 376 -22.77 75.35 13.52
N ALA A 377 -23.74 75.47 12.62
CA ALA A 377 -24.73 76.55 12.64
C ALA A 377 -25.76 76.45 13.79
N THR A 378 -25.80 75.31 14.48
CA THR A 378 -26.72 75.02 15.58
C THR A 378 -25.94 74.46 16.78
N PRO A 379 -25.23 75.30 17.57
CA PRO A 379 -24.32 74.82 18.61
C PRO A 379 -24.98 74.60 19.98
N VAL A 380 -26.27 74.86 20.14
CA VAL A 380 -26.97 74.74 21.43
C VAL A 380 -27.93 73.57 21.39
N CYS A 381 -27.95 72.74 22.44
CA CYS A 381 -28.96 71.69 22.58
C CYS A 381 -30.20 72.22 23.31
N ASP A 382 -31.37 72.18 22.66
CA ASP A 382 -32.64 72.34 23.34
C ASP A 382 -32.99 71.04 24.05
N THR A 383 -32.83 71.00 25.37
CA THR A 383 -33.08 69.79 26.16
C THR A 383 -34.56 69.42 26.33
N ALA A 384 -35.50 70.30 25.94
CA ALA A 384 -36.92 69.97 25.93
C ALA A 384 -37.31 69.17 24.67
N THR A 385 -36.64 69.43 23.55
CA THR A 385 -36.91 68.77 22.25
C THR A 385 -35.77 67.86 21.79
N ASN A 386 -34.62 67.87 22.45
CA ASN A 386 -33.38 67.18 22.08
C ASN A 386 -32.87 67.50 20.67
N ALA A 387 -33.10 68.74 20.22
CA ALA A 387 -32.68 69.24 18.91
C ALA A 387 -31.54 70.25 19.04
N CYS A 388 -30.58 70.20 18.11
CA CYS A 388 -29.58 71.26 17.98
C CYS A 388 -30.21 72.50 17.34
N VAL A 389 -30.20 73.61 18.07
CA VAL A 389 -30.76 74.90 17.64
C VAL A 389 -29.65 75.95 17.49
N GLN A 390 -29.92 77.00 16.71
CA GLN A 390 -29.02 78.15 16.64
C GLN A 390 -28.95 78.84 18.01
N CYS A 391 -27.90 79.64 18.24
CA CYS A 391 -27.90 80.61 19.34
C CYS A 391 -29.00 81.67 19.07
N GLY A 392 -30.24 81.35 19.42
CA GLY A 392 -31.33 82.31 19.46
C GLY A 392 -31.14 83.21 20.67
N SER A 393 -30.93 84.50 20.41
CA SER A 393 -31.04 85.59 21.36
C SER A 393 -32.21 85.36 22.33
N SER A 394 -31.89 85.40 23.61
CA SER A 394 -32.79 85.65 24.76
C SER A 394 -34.23 86.00 24.43
#